data_AF-W4M0Y3-F1
#
_entry.id   AF-W4M0Y3-F1
#
_cell.length_a   1.000
_cell.length_b   1.000
_cell.length_c   1.000
_cell.angle_alpha   90.00
_cell.angle_beta   90.00
_cell.angle_gamma   90.00
#
_symmetry.space_group_name_H-M   'P 1'
#
loop_
_entity.id
_entity.type
_entity.pdbx_description
1 polymer ?
#
loop_
_entity_poly.entity_id
_entity_poly.type
_entity_poly.pdbx_seq_one_letter_code
_entity_poly.pdbx_strand_id
1 'polypeptide(L)'
;MNIDTVCRDIVEHVQTHCPGAQVELIHGYEAYKVKVSHPQVQRVIGAMHDLCDSLGEAQTPVILPTIGGSLPLHELAQALDMPLISMPLANHDDNQHAPNENLRLNNFVNGISTALMAVHGLSQHQSP
;
A
#
# COMPACT_ATOMS: atom_id res chain seq x y z
N MET A 1 15.17 9.51 6.12
CA MET A 1 16.08 9.50 4.95
C MET A 1 15.19 9.82 3.76
N ASN A 2 15.51 10.89 3.02
CA ASN A 2 14.75 11.30 1.84
C ASN A 2 15.43 10.75 0.56
N ILE A 3 14.72 10.72 -0.55
CA ILE A 3 15.18 10.16 -1.82
C ILE A 3 16.46 10.85 -2.31
N ASP A 4 16.58 12.16 -2.12
CA ASP A 4 17.76 12.94 -2.51
C ASP A 4 19.03 12.45 -1.81
N THR A 5 18.93 12.13 -0.52
CA THR A 5 20.04 11.57 0.25
C THR A 5 20.45 10.22 -0.31
N VAL A 6 19.49 9.32 -0.55
CA VAL A 6 19.78 7.99 -1.09
C VAL A 6 20.45 8.10 -2.47
N CYS A 7 19.89 8.92 -3.35
CA CYS A 7 20.41 9.15 -4.70
C CYS A 7 21.85 9.69 -4.67
N ARG A 8 22.11 10.70 -3.84
CA ARG A 8 23.46 11.26 -3.66
C ARG A 8 24.43 10.19 -3.15
N ASP A 9 24.05 9.48 -2.09
CA ASP A 9 24.93 8.50 -1.44
C ASP A 9 25.27 7.34 -2.41
N ILE A 10 24.34 6.93 -3.29
CA ILE A 10 24.61 5.96 -4.37
C ILE A 10 25.65 6.51 -5.36
N VAL A 11 25.47 7.75 -5.84
CA VAL A 11 26.40 8.36 -6.80
C VAL A 11 27.80 8.50 -6.20
N GLU A 12 27.90 9.01 -4.97
CA GLU A 12 29.17 9.16 -4.25
C GLU A 12 29.86 7.82 -4.00
N HIS A 13 29.08 6.78 -3.66
CA HIS A 13 29.61 5.43 -3.48
C HIS A 13 30.20 4.87 -4.78
N VAL A 14 29.48 5.00 -5.90
CA VAL A 14 29.97 4.53 -7.21
C VAL A 14 31.21 5.31 -7.64
N GLN A 15 31.22 6.63 -7.50
CA GLN A 15 32.37 7.47 -7.85
C GLN A 15 33.62 7.12 -7.03
N THR A 16 33.44 6.75 -5.77
CA THR A 16 34.55 6.33 -4.89
C THR A 16 35.17 4.99 -5.33
N HIS A 17 34.35 4.03 -5.74
CA HIS A 17 34.80 2.65 -6.01
C HIS A 17 35.05 2.37 -7.50
N CYS A 18 34.44 3.14 -8.40
CA CYS A 18 34.58 3.02 -9.85
C CYS A 18 34.48 4.41 -10.53
N PRO A 19 35.54 5.25 -10.44
CA PRO A 19 35.50 6.63 -10.94
C PRO A 19 35.20 6.79 -12.45
N GLY A 20 35.41 5.73 -13.24
CA GLY A 20 35.12 5.72 -14.68
C GLY A 20 33.67 5.35 -15.04
N ALA A 21 32.85 4.94 -14.07
CA ALA A 21 31.45 4.60 -14.31
C ALA A 21 30.57 5.86 -14.37
N GLN A 22 29.53 5.83 -15.19
CA GLN A 22 28.48 6.84 -15.22
C GLN A 22 27.24 6.30 -14.50
N VAL A 23 26.60 7.14 -13.69
CA VAL A 23 25.36 6.81 -12.98
C VAL A 23 24.25 7.67 -13.52
N GLU A 24 23.17 7.03 -13.98
CA GLU A 24 21.93 7.68 -14.36
C GLU A 24 20.83 7.23 -13.39
N LEU A 25 20.16 8.18 -12.76
CA LEU A 25 19.04 7.93 -11.86
C LEU A 25 17.75 8.02 -12.67
N ILE A 26 17.07 6.89 -12.85
CA ILE A 26 15.93 6.80 -13.79
C ILE A 26 14.60 7.10 -13.08
N HIS A 27 14.38 6.56 -11.87
CA HIS A 27 13.16 6.75 -11.09
C HIS A 27 13.43 6.70 -9.59
N GLY A 28 12.66 7.48 -8.82
CA GLY A 28 12.64 7.46 -7.37
C GLY A 28 11.47 8.27 -6.84
N TYR A 29 10.91 7.85 -5.71
CA TYR A 29 9.84 8.55 -4.99
C TYR A 29 9.94 8.25 -3.51
N GLU A 30 9.32 9.09 -2.70
CA GLU A 30 9.35 8.96 -1.25
C GLU A 30 8.48 7.79 -0.77
N ALA A 31 8.90 7.19 0.34
CA ALA A 31 8.09 6.19 1.01
C ALA A 31 6.84 6.84 1.63
N TYR A 32 5.73 6.11 1.61
CA TYR A 32 4.47 6.56 2.18
C TYR A 32 3.97 5.60 3.26
N LYS A 33 3.41 6.18 4.33
CA LYS A 33 2.59 5.47 5.33
C LYS A 33 1.60 6.43 5.96
N VAL A 34 0.45 5.90 6.35
CA VAL A 34 -0.54 6.60 7.18
C VAL A 34 -0.52 6.02 8.60
N LYS A 35 -0.78 6.85 9.62
CA LYS A 35 -0.92 6.37 10.99
C LYS A 35 -2.14 5.44 11.07
N VAL A 36 -1.97 4.26 11.65
CA VAL A 36 -3.08 3.33 11.89
C VAL A 36 -4.19 3.98 12.73
N SER A 37 -3.82 4.86 13.66
CA SER A 37 -4.76 5.62 14.49
C SER A 37 -5.54 6.73 13.76
N HIS A 38 -5.29 6.96 12.46
CA HIS A 38 -6.01 7.97 11.71
C HIS A 38 -7.51 7.62 11.64
N PRO A 39 -8.45 8.57 11.83
CA PRO A 39 -9.89 8.28 11.90
C PRO A 39 -10.43 7.51 10.69
N GLN A 40 -10.04 7.90 9.47
CA GLN A 40 -10.44 7.18 8.25
C GLN A 40 -9.87 5.77 8.16
N VAL A 41 -8.66 5.53 8.67
CA VAL A 41 -8.06 4.19 8.73
C VAL A 41 -8.82 3.32 9.72
N GLN A 42 -9.16 3.85 10.88
CA GLN A 42 -9.96 3.15 11.89
C GLN A 42 -11.37 2.77 11.37
N ARG A 43 -12.00 3.65 10.56
CA ARG A 43 -13.29 3.33 9.91
C ARG A 43 -13.17 2.18 8.93
N VAL A 44 -12.13 2.15 8.11
CA VAL A 44 -11.89 1.04 7.19
C VAL A 44 -11.61 -0.25 7.96
N ILE A 45 -10.80 -0.21 9.03
CA ILE A 45 -10.52 -1.37 9.88
C ILE A 45 -11.81 -1.94 10.47
N GLY A 46 -12.67 -1.09 11.06
CA GLY A 46 -13.96 -1.52 11.60
C GLY A 46 -14.83 -2.19 10.55
N ALA A 47 -14.96 -1.58 9.37
CA ALA A 47 -15.73 -2.15 8.27
C ALA A 47 -15.15 -3.49 7.79
N MET A 48 -13.83 -3.66 7.76
CA MET A 48 -13.20 -4.94 7.42
C MET A 48 -13.45 -6.01 8.48
N HIS A 49 -13.49 -5.66 9.76
CA HIS A 49 -13.90 -6.59 10.82
C HIS A 49 -15.33 -7.08 10.59
N ASP A 50 -16.27 -6.16 10.35
CA ASP A 50 -17.67 -6.51 10.07
C ASP A 50 -17.80 -7.42 8.84
N LEU A 51 -17.00 -7.19 7.81
CA LEU A 51 -16.97 -8.05 6.62
C LEU A 51 -16.45 -9.45 6.95
N CYS A 52 -15.32 -9.57 7.66
CA CYS A 52 -14.77 -10.86 8.08
C CYS A 52 -15.80 -11.66 8.89
N ASP A 53 -16.49 -11.02 9.82
CA ASP A 53 -17.56 -11.64 10.61
C ASP A 53 -18.72 -12.11 9.70
N SER A 54 -19.14 -11.30 8.73
CA SER A 54 -20.21 -11.64 7.79
C SER A 54 -19.86 -12.79 6.83
N LEU A 55 -18.58 -12.93 6.48
CA LEU A 55 -18.06 -14.01 5.65
C LEU A 55 -17.75 -15.29 6.45
N GLY A 56 -17.84 -15.24 7.79
CA GLY A 56 -17.49 -16.34 8.67
C GLY A 56 -15.98 -16.64 8.70
N GLU A 57 -15.15 -15.64 8.44
CA GLU A 57 -13.70 -15.78 8.47
C GLU A 57 -13.21 -15.93 9.92
N ALA A 58 -12.37 -16.92 10.19
CA ALA A 58 -11.89 -17.18 11.54
C ALA A 58 -10.82 -16.18 12.01
N GLN A 59 -10.24 -15.41 11.09
CA GLN A 59 -9.16 -14.47 11.36
C GLN A 59 -9.57 -13.05 11.01
N THR A 60 -9.14 -12.11 11.84
CA THR A 60 -9.33 -10.68 11.63
C THR A 60 -8.38 -10.15 10.55
N PRO A 61 -8.71 -9.00 9.92
CA PRO A 61 -7.84 -8.40 8.92
C PRO A 61 -6.45 -8.08 9.49
N VAL A 62 -5.40 -8.41 8.73
CA VAL A 62 -4.02 -8.06 9.08
C VAL A 62 -3.75 -6.62 8.69
N ILE A 63 -3.33 -5.80 9.65
CA ILE A 63 -3.03 -4.38 9.44
C ILE A 63 -1.53 -4.20 9.25
N LEU A 64 -1.12 -3.77 8.06
CA LEU A 64 0.27 -3.48 7.72
C LEU A 64 0.45 -1.97 7.52
N PRO A 65 1.23 -1.28 8.38
CA PRO A 65 1.53 0.15 8.18
C PRO A 65 2.30 0.44 6.89
N THR A 66 3.06 -0.55 6.40
CA THR A 66 3.89 -0.51 5.18
C THR A 66 4.01 -1.91 4.59
N ILE A 67 4.12 -2.01 3.26
CA ILE A 67 4.39 -3.25 2.53
C ILE A 67 5.61 -3.06 1.60
N GLY A 68 6.23 -4.16 1.14
CA GLY A 68 7.44 -4.11 0.31
C GLY A 68 7.22 -3.69 -1.15
N GLY A 69 5.96 -3.65 -1.62
CA GLY A 69 5.61 -3.11 -2.94
C GLY A 69 5.79 -1.60 -2.99
N SER A 70 5.96 -1.05 -4.20
CA SER A 70 6.24 0.37 -4.37
C SER A 70 5.23 1.01 -5.35
N LEU A 71 4.72 2.17 -4.96
CA LEU A 71 3.86 3.08 -5.75
C LEU A 71 4.19 4.52 -5.33
N PRO A 72 4.07 5.52 -6.21
CA PRO A 72 4.35 6.94 -5.91
C PRO A 72 3.22 7.57 -5.07
N LEU A 73 2.96 7.01 -3.89
CA LEU A 73 1.83 7.37 -3.03
C LEU A 73 2.10 8.65 -2.23
N HIS A 74 3.36 8.96 -1.96
CA HIS A 74 3.71 10.14 -1.17
C HIS A 74 3.28 11.42 -1.87
N GLU A 75 3.60 11.53 -3.15
CA GLU A 75 3.27 12.64 -4.02
C GLU A 75 1.75 12.77 -4.20
N LEU A 76 1.06 11.64 -4.36
CA LEU A 76 -0.40 11.61 -4.47
C LEU A 76 -1.09 12.06 -3.17
N ALA A 77 -0.62 11.59 -2.02
CA ALA A 77 -1.16 11.97 -0.73
C ALA A 77 -0.96 13.46 -0.43
N GLN A 78 0.21 14.02 -0.79
CA GLN A 78 0.46 15.46 -0.68
C GLN A 78 -0.45 16.28 -1.59
N ALA A 79 -0.61 15.86 -2.86
CA ALA A 79 -1.40 16.59 -3.83
C ALA A 79 -2.89 16.63 -3.49
N LEU A 80 -3.42 15.56 -2.88
CA LEU A 80 -4.82 15.45 -2.50
C LEU A 80 -5.13 15.92 -1.08
N ASP A 81 -4.12 16.13 -0.24
CA ASP A 81 -4.25 16.36 1.21
C ASP A 81 -5.17 15.34 1.90
N MET A 82 -5.00 14.06 1.53
CA MET A 82 -5.83 12.95 2.00
C MET A 82 -4.96 11.72 2.30
N PRO A 83 -5.33 10.91 3.31
CA PRO A 83 -4.64 9.66 3.54
C PRO A 83 -4.99 8.64 2.46
N LEU A 84 -4.00 7.84 2.08
CA LEU A 84 -4.15 6.73 1.15
C LEU A 84 -4.14 5.41 1.93
N ILE A 85 -5.13 4.57 1.67
CA ILE A 85 -5.30 3.27 2.31
C ILE A 85 -5.27 2.22 1.20
N SER A 86 -4.29 1.32 1.25
CA SER A 86 -4.16 0.21 0.30
C SER A 86 -4.79 -1.07 0.85
N MET A 87 -5.49 -1.81 0.00
CA MET A 87 -6.05 -3.13 0.32
C MET A 87 -5.64 -4.13 -0.76
N PRO A 88 -4.73 -5.06 -0.45
CA PRO A 88 -4.40 -6.15 -1.36
C PRO A 88 -5.62 -7.05 -1.56
N LEU A 89 -6.03 -7.25 -2.81
CA LEU A 89 -7.17 -8.12 -3.16
C LEU A 89 -6.72 -9.47 -3.75
N ALA A 90 -5.52 -9.50 -4.32
CA ALA A 90 -4.93 -10.72 -4.86
C ALA A 90 -4.52 -11.70 -3.75
N ASN A 91 -4.33 -12.96 -4.13
CA ASN A 91 -3.76 -13.96 -3.24
C ASN A 91 -2.25 -13.74 -3.05
N HIS A 92 -1.72 -14.13 -1.90
CA HIS A 92 -0.29 -13.95 -1.56
C HIS A 92 0.69 -14.64 -2.53
N ASP A 93 0.21 -15.64 -3.29
CA ASP A 93 0.91 -16.46 -4.28
C ASP A 93 0.47 -16.12 -5.71
N ASP A 94 0.07 -14.88 -5.97
CA ASP A 94 -0.40 -14.42 -7.29
C ASP A 94 0.69 -14.38 -8.35
N ASN A 95 1.97 -14.45 -7.97
CA ASN A 95 3.14 -14.32 -8.85
C ASN A 95 3.18 -12.98 -9.62
N GLN A 96 2.80 -11.87 -8.98
CA GLN A 96 2.89 -10.55 -9.61
C GLN A 96 4.29 -10.30 -10.21
N HIS A 97 4.34 -9.91 -11.50
CA HIS A 97 5.59 -9.72 -12.27
C HIS A 97 6.41 -11.00 -12.53
N ALA A 98 5.82 -12.18 -12.40
CA ALA A 98 6.47 -13.45 -12.68
C ALA A 98 5.59 -14.36 -13.56
N PRO A 99 6.16 -15.43 -14.17
CA PRO A 99 5.36 -16.38 -14.94
C PRO A 99 4.25 -17.03 -14.13
N ASN A 100 3.14 -17.36 -14.80
CA ASN A 100 1.93 -17.91 -14.17
C ASN A 100 1.33 -16.99 -13.09
N GLU A 101 1.27 -15.69 -13.40
CA GLU A 101 0.48 -14.72 -12.64
C GLU A 101 -0.99 -15.20 -12.57
N ASN A 102 -1.59 -15.21 -11.38
CA ASN A 102 -2.90 -15.80 -11.15
C ASN A 102 -3.73 -15.05 -10.10
N LEU A 103 -5.05 -15.20 -10.19
CA LEU A 103 -5.99 -14.72 -9.19
C LEU A 103 -7.00 -15.81 -8.87
N ARG A 104 -7.14 -16.16 -7.58
CA ARG A 104 -8.18 -17.08 -7.13
C ARG A 104 -9.56 -16.45 -7.34
N LEU A 105 -10.51 -17.20 -7.92
CA LEU A 105 -11.87 -16.70 -8.15
C LEU A 105 -12.57 -16.24 -6.86
N ASN A 106 -12.32 -16.92 -5.74
CA ASN A 106 -12.87 -16.49 -4.45
C ASN A 106 -12.27 -15.15 -3.99
N ASN A 107 -10.98 -14.91 -4.22
CA ASN A 107 -10.35 -13.61 -3.96
C ASN A 107 -10.90 -12.52 -4.87
N PHE A 108 -11.21 -12.83 -6.13
CA PHE A 108 -11.88 -11.89 -7.02
C PHE A 108 -13.28 -11.51 -6.50
N VAL A 109 -14.11 -12.49 -6.16
CA VAL A 109 -15.48 -12.25 -5.67
C VAL A 109 -15.46 -11.56 -4.31
N ASN A 110 -14.69 -12.06 -3.35
CA ASN A 110 -14.55 -11.44 -2.03
C ASN A 110 -13.90 -10.06 -2.14
N GLY A 111 -12.99 -9.86 -3.10
CA GLY A 111 -12.36 -8.57 -3.37
C GLY A 111 -13.36 -7.48 -3.77
N ILE A 112 -14.45 -7.84 -4.46
CA ILE A 112 -15.56 -6.90 -4.73
C ILE A 112 -16.20 -6.46 -3.40
N SER A 113 -16.54 -7.42 -2.53
CA SER A 113 -17.10 -7.13 -1.20
C SER A 113 -16.14 -6.31 -0.34
N THR A 114 -14.85 -6.60 -0.37
CA THR A 114 -13.80 -5.84 0.32
C THR A 114 -13.75 -4.39 -0.17
N ALA A 115 -13.72 -4.17 -1.48
CA ALA A 115 -13.71 -2.81 -2.04
C ALA A 115 -14.97 -2.02 -1.66
N LEU A 116 -16.15 -2.65 -1.76
CA LEU A 116 -17.42 -2.04 -1.37
C LEU A 116 -17.46 -1.72 0.13
N MET A 117 -16.97 -2.62 0.96
CA MET A 117 -16.97 -2.43 2.41
C MET A 117 -16.02 -1.30 2.84
N ALA A 118 -14.91 -1.12 2.13
CA ALA A 118 -14.01 0.01 2.39
C ALA A 118 -14.70 1.35 2.10
N VAL A 119 -15.40 1.44 0.97
CA VAL A 119 -16.23 2.61 0.62
C VAL A 119 -17.33 2.81 1.68
N HIS A 120 -18.00 1.73 2.09
CA HIS A 120 -19.00 1.78 3.15
C HIS A 120 -18.43 2.36 4.45
N GLY A 121 -17.30 1.85 4.93
CA GLY A 121 -16.63 2.35 6.13
C GLY A 121 -16.26 3.83 6.03
N LEU A 122 -15.74 4.26 4.88
CA LEU A 122 -15.42 5.66 4.64
C LEU A 122 -16.66 6.56 4.55
N SER A 123 -17.80 6.04 4.07
CA SER A 123 -19.05 6.78 3.96
C SER A 123 -19.74 7.02 5.31
N GLN A 124 -19.44 6.21 6.32
CA GLN A 124 -20.00 6.37 7.66
C GLN A 124 -19.53 7.70 8.26
N HIS A 125 -20.49 8.60 8.49
CA HIS A 125 -20.26 9.81 9.25
C HIS A 125 -20.33 9.47 10.73
N GLN A 126 -19.32 9.86 11.51
CA GLN A 126 -19.52 10.02 12.93
C GLN A 126 -20.33 11.29 13.12
N SER A 127 -21.57 11.15 13.62
CA SER A 127 -22.28 12.27 14.22
C SER A 127 -21.41 12.86 15.34
N PRO A 128 -21.39 14.20 15.51
CA PRO A 128 -20.64 14.84 16.59
C PRO A 128 -21.07 14.38 17.97
#